data_AF-A0A7C5MUE0-F1
#
_entry.id   AF-A0A7C5MUE0-F1
#
_cell.length_a   1.000
_cell.length_b   1.000
_cell.length_c   1.000
_cell.angle_alpha   90.00
_cell.angle_beta   90.00
_cell.angle_gamma   90.00
#
_symmetry.space_group_name_H-M   'P 1'
#
loop_
_entity.id
_entity.type
_entity.pdbx_description
1 polymer ?
#
loop_
_entity_poly.entity_id
_entity_poly.type
_entity_poly.pdbx_seq_one_letter_code
_entity_poly.pdbx_strand_id
1 'polypeptide(L)'
;MPRWRKRRCCRHLDSDKIYKPIGMPFGTLDVVEIFLDEFEAVRLCDHEKLSQIEAADRMNISRGTVQRLLESGRFKIIDAI
;
A
#
# COMPACT_ATOMS: atom_id res chain seq x y z
N MET A 1 -11.06 10.51 -18.63
CA MET A 1 -11.76 10.87 -17.39
C MET A 1 -11.20 10.03 -16.24
N PRO A 2 -10.88 10.62 -15.07
CA PRO A 2 -10.46 9.83 -13.91
C PRO A 2 -11.63 8.93 -13.48
N ARG A 3 -11.45 7.62 -13.57
CA ARG A 3 -12.44 6.66 -13.07
C ARG A 3 -12.36 6.69 -11.55
N TRP A 4 -13.49 6.91 -10.87
CA TRP A 4 -13.53 6.83 -9.42
C TRP A 4 -12.99 5.46 -8.96
N ARG A 5 -12.10 5.48 -7.96
CA ARG A 5 -11.57 4.25 -7.38
C ARG A 5 -12.75 3.49 -6.78
N LYS A 6 -12.97 2.25 -7.22
CA LYS A 6 -13.96 1.36 -6.60
C LYS A 6 -13.59 1.19 -5.12
N ARG A 7 -14.59 1.17 -4.23
CA ARG A 7 -14.37 0.74 -2.84
C ARG A 7 -13.74 -0.64 -2.84
N ARG A 8 -12.82 -0.84 -1.92
CA ARG A 8 -12.09 -2.10 -1.73
C ARG A 8 -11.93 -2.38 -0.24
N CYS A 9 -11.93 -3.65 0.11
CA CYS A 9 -11.82 -4.09 1.49
C CYS A 9 -10.35 -4.00 1.94
N CYS A 10 -10.02 -2.92 2.62
CA CYS A 10 -8.74 -2.76 3.29
C CYS A 10 -8.91 -2.87 4.79
N ARG A 11 -7.83 -3.22 5.50
CA ARG A 11 -7.87 -3.17 6.96
C ARG A 11 -8.12 -1.75 7.44
N HIS A 12 -8.77 -1.61 8.58
CA HIS A 12 -8.81 -0.34 9.29
C HIS A 12 -7.46 -0.07 9.96
N LEU A 13 -7.02 1.19 9.93
CA LEU A 13 -5.91 1.69 10.73
C LEU A 13 -6.48 2.74 11.67
N ASP A 14 -6.20 2.62 12.97
CA ASP A 14 -6.73 3.53 14.00
C ASP A 14 -6.16 4.95 13.85
N SER A 15 -4.94 5.06 13.31
CA SER A 15 -4.26 6.32 13.04
C SER A 15 -3.28 6.17 11.88
N ASP A 16 -2.86 7.31 11.34
CA ASP A 16 -1.75 7.36 10.40
C ASP A 16 -0.46 6.88 11.07
N LYS A 17 0.37 6.17 10.29
CA LYS A 17 1.67 5.66 10.72
C LYS A 17 2.77 6.35 9.93
N ILE A 18 3.76 6.86 10.63
CA ILE A 18 4.90 7.57 10.03
C ILE A 18 6.17 6.84 10.40
N TYR A 19 6.97 6.51 9.38
CA TYR A 19 8.32 5.97 9.51
C TYR A 19 9.28 6.98 8.90
N LYS A 20 10.41 7.23 9.58
CA LYS A 20 11.43 8.15 9.10
C LYS A 20 12.83 7.67 9.50
N PRO A 21 13.87 8.02 8.74
CA PRO A 21 15.24 7.76 9.14
C PRO A 21 15.61 8.46 10.46
N ILE A 22 16.51 7.82 11.20
CA ILE A 22 17.06 8.35 12.44
C ILE A 22 18.10 9.43 12.09
N GLY A 23 18.15 10.51 12.86
CA GLY A 23 19.16 11.58 12.70
C GLY A 23 18.80 12.70 11.72
N MET A 24 17.68 12.61 11.00
CA MET A 24 17.20 13.71 10.14
C MET A 24 15.95 14.43 10.71
N PRO A 25 15.93 15.78 10.71
CA PRO A 25 14.73 16.57 11.01
C PRO A 25 13.60 16.29 10.02
N PHE A 26 12.35 16.40 10.48
CA PHE A 26 11.19 16.12 9.62
C PHE A 26 11.06 17.11 8.46
N GLY A 27 11.35 18.40 8.71
CA GLY A 27 11.18 19.46 7.71
C GLY A 27 12.16 19.43 6.53
N THR A 28 13.15 18.52 6.56
CA THR A 28 14.14 18.36 5.49
C THR A 28 13.93 17.06 4.70
N LEU A 29 12.90 16.28 5.03
CA LEU A 29 12.61 15.00 4.39
C LEU A 29 11.47 15.16 3.38
N ASP A 30 11.63 14.55 2.22
CA ASP A 30 10.53 14.33 1.30
C ASP A 30 9.59 13.26 1.87
N VAL A 31 8.29 13.49 1.72
CA VAL A 31 7.26 12.59 2.25
C VAL A 31 6.75 11.68 1.13
N VAL A 32 6.95 10.37 1.30
CA VAL A 32 6.37 9.35 0.43
C VAL A 32 5.07 8.83 1.05
N GLU A 33 3.93 9.20 0.46
CA GLU A 33 2.61 8.72 0.90
C GLU A 33 2.30 7.34 0.32
N ILE A 34 2.14 6.34 1.18
CA ILE A 34 1.64 5.02 0.81
C ILE A 34 0.14 4.97 1.14
N PHE A 35 -0.69 4.77 0.12
CA PHE A 35 -2.12 4.66 0.32
C PHE A 35 -2.47 3.34 1.02
N LEU A 36 -3.59 3.35 1.76
CA LEU A 36 -4.04 2.19 2.53
C LEU A 36 -4.25 0.93 1.67
N ASP A 37 -4.65 1.10 0.41
CA ASP A 37 -4.84 0.00 -0.53
C ASP A 37 -3.52 -0.59 -1.04
N GLU A 38 -2.51 0.24 -1.27
CA GLU A 38 -1.13 -0.18 -1.57
C GLU A 38 -0.55 -0.96 -0.39
N PHE A 39 -0.68 -0.40 0.82
CA PHE A 39 -0.21 -1.03 2.04
C PHE A 39 -0.89 -2.38 2.29
N GLU A 40 -2.22 -2.45 2.15
CA GLU A 40 -2.95 -3.71 2.35
C GLU A 40 -2.54 -4.77 1.33
N ALA A 41 -2.37 -4.41 0.06
CA ALA A 41 -1.92 -5.35 -0.96
C ALA A 41 -0.53 -5.92 -0.63
N VAL A 42 0.43 -5.06 -0.28
CA VAL A 42 1.79 -5.48 0.14
C VAL A 42 1.71 -6.37 1.38
N ARG A 43 0.89 -6.02 2.38
CA ARG A 43 0.70 -6.82 3.58
C ARG A 43 0.16 -8.21 3.28
N LEU A 44 -0.88 -8.32 2.46
CA LEU A 44 -1.50 -9.61 2.12
C LEU A 44 -0.54 -10.51 1.33
N CYS A 45 0.15 -9.98 0.32
CA CYS A 45 1.02 -10.79 -0.52
C CYS A 45 2.43 -11.00 0.06
N ASP A 46 3.07 -9.96 0.56
CA ASP A 46 4.49 -10.00 0.93
C ASP A 46 4.70 -10.44 2.37
N HIS A 47 3.79 -10.05 3.28
CA HIS A 47 3.83 -10.43 4.69
C HIS A 47 2.99 -11.68 5.00
N GLU A 48 1.72 -11.74 4.59
CA GLU A 48 0.85 -12.93 4.82
C GLU A 48 1.02 -14.05 3.78
N LYS A 49 1.85 -13.83 2.75
CA LYS A 49 2.17 -14.83 1.70
C LYS A 49 0.96 -15.33 0.90
N LEU A 50 -0.11 -14.53 0.81
CA LEU A 50 -1.25 -14.84 -0.06
C LEU A 50 -0.88 -14.63 -1.54
N SER A 51 -1.42 -15.47 -2.41
CA SER A 51 -1.37 -15.24 -3.85
C SER A 51 -2.13 -13.96 -4.22
N GLN A 52 -1.83 -13.39 -5.40
CA GLN A 52 -2.56 -12.21 -5.88
C GLN A 52 -4.06 -12.47 -6.09
N ILE A 53 -4.46 -13.73 -6.31
CA ILE A 53 -5.86 -14.12 -6.46
C ILE A 53 -6.55 -14.07 -5.10
N GLU A 54 -5.97 -14.71 -4.08
CA GLU A 54 -6.51 -14.70 -2.71
C GLU A 54 -6.57 -13.28 -2.13
N ALA A 55 -5.54 -12.46 -2.36
CA ALA A 55 -5.54 -11.07 -1.96
C ALA A 55 -6.63 -10.26 -2.68
N ALA A 56 -6.88 -10.54 -3.97
CA ALA A 56 -7.91 -9.88 -4.75
C ALA A 56 -9.31 -10.20 -4.23
N ASP A 57 -9.55 -11.48 -3.89
CA ASP A 57 -10.80 -11.94 -3.28
C ASP A 57 -11.01 -11.27 -1.92
N ARG A 58 -9.98 -11.22 -1.07
CA ARG A 58 -10.04 -10.60 0.26
C ARG A 58 -10.26 -9.08 0.20
N MET A 59 -9.70 -8.41 -0.80
CA MET A 59 -9.86 -6.97 -1.01
C MET A 59 -11.10 -6.62 -1.86
N ASN A 60 -11.84 -7.61 -2.36
CA ASN A 60 -12.99 -7.46 -3.26
C ASN A 60 -12.68 -6.60 -4.50
N ILE A 61 -11.56 -6.90 -5.16
CA ILE A 61 -11.08 -6.22 -6.38
C ILE A 61 -10.56 -7.24 -7.39
N SER A 62 -10.21 -6.79 -8.59
CA SER A 62 -9.61 -7.68 -9.59
C SER A 62 -8.14 -7.99 -9.25
N ARG A 63 -7.66 -9.18 -9.63
CA ARG A 63 -6.23 -9.54 -9.55
C ARG A 63 -5.33 -8.52 -10.22
N GLY A 64 -5.73 -7.99 -11.38
CA GLY A 64 -4.98 -6.94 -12.06
C GLY A 64 -4.95 -5.61 -11.31
N THR A 65 -5.91 -5.35 -10.42
CA THR A 65 -5.87 -4.21 -9.50
C THR A 65 -4.87 -4.45 -8.38
N VAL A 66 -4.85 -5.65 -7.79
CA VAL A 66 -3.84 -6.05 -6.78
C VAL A 66 -2.44 -5.93 -7.37
N GLN A 67 -2.21 -6.41 -8.59
CA GLN A 67 -0.91 -6.30 -9.25
C GLN A 67 -0.40 -4.86 -9.32
N ARG A 68 -1.26 -3.91 -9.72
CA ARG A 68 -0.89 -2.48 -9.79
C ARG A 68 -0.64 -1.86 -8.41
N LEU A 69 -1.41 -2.27 -7.40
CA LEU A 69 -1.21 -1.83 -6.02
C LEU A 69 0.12 -2.36 -5.46
N LEU A 70 0.48 -3.61 -5.74
CA LEU A 70 1.76 -4.19 -5.35
C LEU A 70 2.93 -3.48 -6.02
N GLU A 71 2.84 -3.20 -7.32
CA GLU A 71 3.87 -2.48 -8.06
C GLU A 71 4.12 -1.09 -7.47
N SER A 72 3.05 -0.29 -7.31
CA SER A 72 3.16 1.06 -6.72
C SER A 72 3.61 1.02 -5.25
N GLY A 73 3.03 0.12 -4.45
CA GLY A 73 3.33 0.00 -3.02
C GLY A 73 4.76 -0.42 -2.75
N ARG A 74 5.27 -1.44 -3.45
CA ARG A 74 6.66 -1.89 -3.33
C ARG A 74 7.64 -0.81 -3.76
N PHE A 75 7.36 -0.12 -4.88
CA PHE A 75 8.19 1.00 -5.33
C PHE A 75 8.31 2.07 -4.24
N LYS A 76 7.18 2.56 -3.73
CA LYS A 76 7.17 3.59 -2.68
C LYS A 76 7.87 3.16 -1.39
N ILE A 77 7.72 1.90 -0.97
CA ILE A 77 8.39 1.39 0.22
C ILE A 77 9.91 1.39 0.04
N ILE A 78 10.40 0.94 -1.12
CA ILE A 78 11.84 0.88 -1.40
C ILE A 78 12.42 2.27 -1.62
N ASP A 79 11.68 3.17 -2.26
CA ASP A 79 12.08 4.56 -2.50
C ASP A 79 12.18 5.39 -1.20
N ALA A 80 11.41 5.01 -0.17
CA ALA A 80 11.35 5.71 1.11
C ALA A 80 12.39 5.25 2.16
N ILE A 81 13.17 4.20 1.87
CA ILE A 81 14.24 3.68 2.76
C ILE A 81 15.55 4.38 2.44
#